data_AF-A0A975MPA9-F1
#
_entry.id   AF-A0A975MPA9-F1
#
_cell.length_a   1.000
_cell.length_b   1.000
_cell.length_c   1.000
_cell.angle_alpha   90.00
_cell.angle_beta   90.00
_cell.angle_gamma   90.00
#
_symmetry.space_group_name_H-M   'P 1'
#
loop_
_entity.id
_entity.type
_entity.pdbx_description
1 polymer ?
#
loop_
_entity_poly.entity_id
_entity_poly.type
_entity_poly.pdbx_seq_one_letter_code
_entity_poly.pdbx_strand_id
1 'polypeptide(L)'
;MSIINSLTKRSTLDAAIKQIGKARKSEAGLAEQLYKGAYQGFAKVISDNLTISQALYYWGFGLLHQAEQQDPEQAIATLEDAVSKFSFCLLIAPHYLGAAIDGGVAYMTLARLSTTEAKPRLYSKAEQFFETAGEIQKGSAAYNLACIYALKGDETACLNALTLARQTGSLPDEPVILQDSDLASIIETDWFKQFIADLHTQPAVAASTKTEAVDIDYEPKMKLKKSEDFDYYSK
;
A
#
# COMPACT_ATOMS: atom_id res chain seq x y z
N MET A 1 -19.69 13.91 -22.88
CA MET A 1 -20.53 13.53 -21.71
C MET A 1 -21.02 14.80 -21.03
N SER A 2 -22.25 14.81 -20.51
CA SER A 2 -22.85 15.98 -19.84
C SER A 2 -22.20 16.24 -18.48
N ILE A 3 -21.99 17.52 -18.12
CA ILE A 3 -21.45 17.99 -16.83
C ILE A 3 -22.26 17.47 -15.64
N ILE A 4 -23.57 17.28 -15.82
CA ILE A 4 -24.46 16.76 -14.76
C ILE A 4 -24.12 15.29 -14.45
N ASN A 5 -23.75 14.51 -15.47
CA ASN A 5 -23.39 13.10 -15.31
C ASN A 5 -22.05 12.94 -14.58
N SER A 6 -21.06 13.80 -14.88
CA SER A 6 -19.77 13.77 -14.18
C SER A 6 -19.88 14.19 -12.71
N LEU A 7 -20.71 15.19 -12.40
CA LEU A 7 -20.97 15.61 -11.01
C LEU A 7 -21.63 14.49 -10.18
N THR A 8 -22.61 13.80 -10.77
CA THR A 8 -23.33 12.69 -10.10
C THR A 8 -22.40 11.51 -9.82
N LYS A 9 -21.52 11.17 -10.78
CA LYS A 9 -20.51 10.13 -10.61
C LYS A 9 -19.47 10.48 -9.55
N ARG A 10 -18.98 11.73 -9.53
CA ARG A 10 -18.08 12.21 -8.46
C ARG A 10 -18.72 12.06 -7.08
N SER A 11 -19.97 12.53 -6.91
CA SER A 11 -20.67 12.35 -5.62
C SER A 11 -20.90 10.89 -5.24
N THR A 12 -21.06 9.99 -6.23
CA THR A 12 -21.19 8.55 -6.01
C THR A 12 -19.87 7.94 -5.54
N LEU A 13 -18.75 8.35 -6.14
CA LEU A 13 -17.41 7.97 -5.72
C LEU A 13 -17.11 8.44 -4.29
N ASP A 14 -17.37 9.71 -3.98
CA ASP A 14 -17.14 10.29 -2.65
C ASP A 14 -17.96 9.56 -1.57
N ALA A 15 -19.22 9.23 -1.89
CA ALA A 15 -20.08 8.46 -0.99
C ALA A 15 -19.54 7.05 -0.73
N ALA A 16 -19.06 6.36 -1.78
CA ALA A 16 -18.46 5.03 -1.66
C ALA A 16 -17.16 5.05 -0.85
N ILE A 17 -16.26 6.01 -1.09
CA ILE A 17 -15.02 6.20 -0.31
C ILE A 17 -15.37 6.45 1.17
N LYS A 18 -16.36 7.31 1.44
CA LYS A 18 -16.83 7.57 2.80
C LYS A 18 -17.42 6.33 3.47
N GLN A 19 -18.06 5.43 2.70
CA GLN A 19 -18.54 4.16 3.22
C GLN A 19 -17.38 3.23 3.60
N ILE A 20 -16.30 3.15 2.81
CA ILE A 20 -15.08 2.40 3.19
C ILE A 20 -14.49 2.92 4.50
N GLY A 21 -14.30 4.25 4.63
CA GLY A 21 -13.77 4.85 5.84
C GLY A 21 -14.63 4.60 7.09
N LYS A 22 -15.96 4.48 6.93
CA LYS A 22 -16.88 4.09 8.00
C LYS A 22 -16.85 2.60 8.31
N ALA A 23 -16.77 1.75 7.28
CA ALA A 23 -16.76 0.29 7.41
C ALA A 23 -15.59 -0.17 8.30
N ARG A 24 -14.40 0.40 8.07
CA ARG A 24 -13.17 0.15 8.85
C ARG A 24 -13.31 0.43 10.36
N LYS A 25 -14.30 1.23 10.76
CA LYS A 25 -14.53 1.66 12.14
C LYS A 25 -15.83 1.09 12.73
N SER A 26 -16.46 0.12 12.04
CA SER A 26 -17.78 -0.42 12.39
C SER A 26 -17.71 -1.88 12.82
N GLU A 27 -18.67 -2.30 13.63
CA GLU A 27 -18.92 -3.71 13.99
C GLU A 27 -19.23 -4.57 12.73
N ALA A 28 -18.88 -5.86 12.77
CA ALA A 28 -18.84 -6.75 11.59
C ALA A 28 -20.08 -6.68 10.68
N GLY A 29 -21.29 -6.78 11.24
CA GLY A 29 -22.53 -6.77 10.43
C GLY A 29 -22.80 -5.42 9.74
N LEU A 30 -22.43 -4.31 10.38
CA LEU A 30 -22.54 -2.98 9.78
C LEU A 30 -21.40 -2.74 8.77
N ALA A 31 -20.19 -3.21 9.08
CA ALA A 31 -19.03 -3.13 8.20
C ALA A 31 -19.31 -3.84 6.86
N GLU A 32 -19.86 -5.07 6.89
CA GLU A 32 -20.20 -5.83 5.68
C GLU A 32 -21.19 -5.07 4.78
N GLN A 33 -22.25 -4.50 5.37
CA GLN A 33 -23.24 -3.71 4.62
C GLN A 33 -22.61 -2.45 4.00
N LEU A 34 -21.73 -1.78 4.73
CA LEU A 34 -21.03 -0.58 4.25
C LEU A 34 -20.06 -0.92 3.12
N TYR A 35 -19.30 -2.02 3.21
CA TYR A 35 -18.43 -2.51 2.14
C TYR A 35 -19.24 -2.83 0.88
N LYS A 36 -20.34 -3.58 1.01
CA LYS A 36 -21.22 -3.91 -0.12
C LYS A 36 -21.76 -2.67 -0.81
N GLY A 37 -22.20 -1.67 -0.02
CA GLY A 37 -22.66 -0.38 -0.54
C GLY A 37 -21.56 0.35 -1.32
N ALA A 38 -20.35 0.38 -0.77
CA ALA A 38 -19.20 1.03 -1.40
C ALA A 38 -18.86 0.37 -2.74
N TYR A 39 -18.82 -0.97 -2.80
CA TYR A 39 -18.51 -1.73 -4.02
C TYR A 39 -19.55 -1.50 -5.12
N GLN A 40 -20.84 -1.41 -4.77
CA GLN A 40 -21.88 -1.02 -5.72
C GLN A 40 -21.69 0.41 -6.24
N GLY A 41 -21.22 1.32 -5.39
CA GLY A 41 -20.87 2.68 -5.78
C GLY A 41 -19.70 2.71 -6.76
N PHE A 42 -18.60 2.02 -6.46
CA PHE A 42 -17.45 1.90 -7.35
C PHE A 42 -17.83 1.28 -8.70
N ALA A 43 -18.62 0.19 -8.70
CA ALA A 43 -19.10 -0.44 -9.92
C ALA A 43 -19.90 0.51 -10.84
N LYS A 44 -20.70 1.42 -10.27
CA LYS A 44 -21.42 2.45 -11.04
C LYS A 44 -20.49 3.49 -11.65
N VAL A 45 -19.39 3.82 -10.96
CA VAL A 45 -18.40 4.81 -11.38
C VAL A 45 -17.48 4.28 -12.49
N ILE A 46 -17.21 2.97 -12.53
CA ILE A 46 -16.31 2.33 -13.51
C ILE A 46 -16.78 2.51 -14.98
N SER A 47 -18.01 2.97 -15.20
CA SER A 47 -18.54 3.33 -16.52
C SER A 47 -17.97 4.64 -17.13
N ASP A 48 -16.99 5.32 -16.51
CA ASP A 48 -16.42 6.62 -16.97
C ASP A 48 -14.90 6.77 -16.77
N ASN A 49 -14.16 7.09 -17.83
CA ASN A 49 -12.70 7.02 -17.88
C ASN A 49 -11.93 7.86 -16.85
N LEU A 50 -12.46 9.00 -16.38
CA LEU A 50 -11.68 9.92 -15.54
C LEU A 50 -11.58 9.51 -14.07
N THR A 51 -12.46 8.62 -13.58
CA THR A 51 -12.51 8.22 -12.16
C THR A 51 -12.30 6.73 -11.94
N ILE A 52 -12.05 5.96 -13.00
CA ILE A 52 -11.88 4.50 -12.91
C ILE A 52 -10.70 4.14 -12.00
N SER A 53 -9.52 4.75 -12.17
CA SER A 53 -8.34 4.37 -11.38
C SER A 53 -8.53 4.65 -9.89
N GLN A 54 -9.13 5.78 -9.52
CA GLN A 54 -9.47 6.07 -8.11
C GLN A 54 -10.49 5.08 -7.55
N ALA A 55 -11.56 4.78 -8.31
CA ALA A 55 -12.56 3.80 -7.88
C ALA A 55 -11.95 2.40 -7.69
N LEU A 56 -11.08 1.97 -8.62
CA LEU A 56 -10.36 0.70 -8.52
C LEU A 56 -9.41 0.69 -7.32
N TYR A 57 -8.65 1.76 -7.11
CA TYR A 57 -7.75 1.90 -5.97
C TYR A 57 -8.52 1.76 -4.65
N TYR A 58 -9.55 2.58 -4.44
CA TYR A 58 -10.31 2.55 -3.18
C TYR A 58 -11.13 1.27 -2.99
N TRP A 59 -11.51 0.58 -4.07
CA TRP A 59 -12.08 -0.76 -3.99
C TRP A 59 -11.04 -1.76 -3.49
N GLY A 60 -9.86 -1.83 -4.13
CA GLY A 60 -8.77 -2.70 -3.70
C GLY A 60 -8.36 -2.43 -2.25
N PHE A 61 -8.26 -1.16 -1.87
CA PHE A 61 -7.96 -0.72 -0.51
C PHE A 61 -9.02 -1.18 0.51
N GLY A 62 -10.31 -1.07 0.15
CA GLY A 62 -11.40 -1.58 0.97
C GLY A 62 -11.31 -3.10 1.18
N LEU A 63 -11.02 -3.85 0.11
CA LEU A 63 -10.86 -5.31 0.16
C LEU A 63 -9.66 -5.74 1.01
N LEU A 64 -8.52 -5.05 0.87
CA LEU A 64 -7.32 -5.30 1.68
C LEU A 64 -7.64 -5.23 3.18
N HIS A 65 -8.31 -4.15 3.61
CA HIS A 65 -8.71 -4.00 5.01
C HIS A 65 -9.87 -4.91 5.43
N GLN A 66 -10.75 -5.28 4.52
CA GLN A 66 -11.81 -6.26 4.80
C GLN A 66 -11.19 -7.62 5.15
N ALA A 67 -10.14 -8.04 4.43
CA ALA A 67 -9.49 -9.33 4.65
C ALA A 67 -8.86 -9.47 6.05
N GLU A 68 -8.41 -8.38 6.67
CA GLU A 68 -7.84 -8.37 8.03
C GLU A 68 -8.84 -8.81 9.10
N GLN A 69 -10.15 -8.71 8.82
CA GLN A 69 -11.23 -9.06 9.74
C GLN A 69 -11.89 -10.41 9.41
N GLN A 70 -11.36 -11.13 8.43
CA GLN A 70 -11.90 -12.40 7.96
C GLN A 70 -11.06 -13.58 8.47
N ASP A 71 -11.65 -14.77 8.51
CA ASP A 71 -10.86 -15.98 8.66
C ASP A 71 -9.95 -16.19 7.42
N PRO A 72 -8.86 -16.97 7.55
CA PRO A 72 -7.87 -17.10 6.48
C PRO A 72 -8.42 -17.55 5.13
N GLU A 73 -9.43 -18.43 5.09
CA GLU A 73 -9.98 -18.95 3.84
C GLU A 73 -10.74 -17.85 3.09
N GLN A 74 -11.59 -17.11 3.80
CA GLN A 74 -12.29 -15.96 3.22
C GLN A 74 -11.34 -14.81 2.85
N ALA A 75 -10.34 -14.55 3.70
CA ALA A 75 -9.35 -13.49 3.49
C ALA A 75 -8.55 -13.70 2.21
N ILE A 76 -8.17 -14.93 1.86
CA ILE A 76 -7.46 -15.24 0.62
C ILE A 76 -8.27 -14.80 -0.61
N ALA A 77 -9.54 -15.18 -0.69
CA ALA A 77 -10.39 -14.81 -1.83
C ALA A 77 -10.58 -13.28 -1.94
N THR A 78 -10.76 -12.61 -0.79
CA THR A 78 -10.86 -11.14 -0.75
C THR A 78 -9.55 -10.46 -1.19
N LEU A 79 -8.40 -10.98 -0.79
CA LEU A 79 -7.08 -10.46 -1.18
C LEU A 79 -6.78 -10.68 -2.66
N GLU A 80 -7.21 -11.81 -3.23
CA GLU A 80 -7.12 -12.06 -4.68
C GLU A 80 -7.92 -11.01 -5.47
N ASP A 81 -9.11 -10.62 -4.98
CA ASP A 81 -9.86 -9.52 -5.59
C ASP A 81 -9.15 -8.17 -5.37
N ALA A 82 -8.58 -7.92 -4.19
CA ALA A 82 -7.84 -6.70 -3.90
C ALA A 82 -6.66 -6.49 -4.86
N VAL A 83 -5.80 -7.50 -5.02
CA VAL A 83 -4.64 -7.43 -5.95
C VAL A 83 -5.10 -7.27 -7.40
N SER A 84 -6.24 -7.85 -7.78
CA SER A 84 -6.84 -7.62 -9.09
C SER A 84 -7.20 -6.14 -9.27
N LYS A 85 -7.89 -5.53 -8.30
CA LYS A 85 -8.26 -4.10 -8.37
C LYS A 85 -7.04 -3.18 -8.45
N PHE A 86 -6.00 -3.43 -7.66
CA PHE A 86 -4.75 -2.66 -7.74
C PHE A 86 -4.04 -2.85 -9.08
N SER A 87 -3.98 -4.08 -9.60
CA SER A 87 -3.39 -4.37 -10.91
C SER A 87 -4.11 -3.64 -12.04
N PHE A 88 -5.45 -3.65 -12.04
CA PHE A 88 -6.24 -2.90 -13.02
C PHE A 88 -6.09 -1.39 -12.85
N CYS A 89 -5.93 -0.90 -11.61
CA CYS A 89 -5.63 0.51 -11.35
C CYS A 89 -4.31 0.91 -12.03
N LEU A 90 -3.23 0.14 -11.84
CA LEU A 90 -1.93 0.38 -12.47
C LEU A 90 -1.94 0.19 -13.99
N LEU A 91 -2.76 -0.71 -14.51
CA LEU A 91 -2.91 -0.87 -15.96
C LEU A 91 -3.46 0.41 -16.62
N ILE A 92 -4.37 1.11 -15.94
CA ILE A 92 -5.04 2.32 -16.46
C ILE A 92 -4.28 3.59 -16.06
N ALA A 93 -3.69 3.61 -14.87
CA ALA A 93 -2.87 4.70 -14.34
C ALA A 93 -1.54 4.13 -13.80
N PRO A 94 -0.53 3.93 -14.67
CA PRO A 94 0.74 3.28 -14.29
C PRO A 94 1.53 3.99 -13.20
N HIS A 95 1.28 5.28 -12.99
CA HIS A 95 1.96 6.10 -11.97
C HIS A 95 1.13 6.30 -10.69
N TYR A 96 0.15 5.43 -10.43
CA TYR A 96 -0.68 5.52 -9.23
C TYR A 96 0.04 4.91 -8.02
N LEU A 97 0.80 5.77 -7.31
CA LEU A 97 1.67 5.35 -6.19
C LEU A 97 0.96 4.48 -5.15
N GLY A 98 -0.23 4.87 -4.68
CA GLY A 98 -0.97 4.11 -3.68
C GLY A 98 -1.33 2.69 -4.14
N ALA A 99 -1.67 2.50 -5.42
CA ALA A 99 -1.99 1.17 -5.96
C ALA A 99 -0.74 0.30 -6.07
N ALA A 100 0.43 0.89 -6.34
CA ALA A 100 1.71 0.19 -6.33
C ALA A 100 2.09 -0.26 -4.92
N ILE A 101 2.00 0.60 -3.91
CA ILE A 101 2.32 0.26 -2.53
C ILE A 101 1.31 -0.76 -1.96
N ASP A 102 0.02 -0.43 -1.99
CA ASP A 102 -1.01 -1.26 -1.34
C ASP A 102 -1.23 -2.59 -2.08
N GLY A 103 -0.98 -2.63 -3.40
CA GLY A 103 -0.95 -3.88 -4.14
C GLY A 103 0.19 -4.81 -3.73
N GLY A 104 1.37 -4.25 -3.43
CA GLY A 104 2.49 -5.00 -2.87
C GLY A 104 2.17 -5.55 -1.48
N VAL A 105 1.57 -4.73 -0.62
CA VAL A 105 1.11 -5.13 0.73
C VAL A 105 0.04 -6.23 0.65
N ALA A 106 -0.90 -6.13 -0.28
CA ALA A 106 -1.93 -7.14 -0.50
C ALA A 106 -1.31 -8.48 -0.95
N TYR A 107 -0.31 -8.47 -1.82
CA TYR A 107 0.43 -9.68 -2.20
C TYR A 107 1.24 -10.28 -1.04
N MET A 108 1.86 -9.46 -0.18
CA MET A 108 2.55 -9.96 1.03
C MET A 108 1.55 -10.62 1.99
N THR A 109 0.40 -9.99 2.21
CA THR A 109 -0.65 -10.53 3.07
C THR A 109 -1.19 -11.84 2.51
N LEU A 110 -1.45 -11.89 1.20
CA LEU A 110 -1.86 -13.12 0.52
C LEU A 110 -0.81 -14.23 0.66
N ALA A 111 0.48 -13.89 0.55
CA ALA A 111 1.57 -14.85 0.74
C ALA A 111 1.60 -15.43 2.16
N ARG A 112 1.38 -14.60 3.19
CA ARG A 112 1.36 -15.04 4.59
C ARG A 112 0.24 -16.03 4.89
N LEU A 113 -0.91 -15.87 4.23
CA LEU A 113 -2.06 -16.78 4.37
C LEU A 113 -1.99 -18.01 3.44
N SER A 114 -1.12 -17.99 2.42
CA SER A 114 -1.01 -19.04 1.43
C SER A 114 -0.04 -20.16 1.84
N THR A 115 -0.07 -21.28 1.11
CA THR A 115 0.86 -22.38 1.30
C THR A 115 2.31 -21.98 1.01
N THR A 116 3.27 -22.70 1.58
CA THR A 116 4.70 -22.46 1.39
C THR A 116 5.10 -22.49 -0.08
N GLU A 117 4.48 -23.34 -0.89
CA GLU A 117 4.74 -23.46 -2.33
C GLU A 117 4.29 -22.21 -3.11
N ALA A 118 3.25 -21.52 -2.66
CA ALA A 118 2.74 -20.32 -3.31
C ALA A 118 3.54 -19.05 -2.96
N LYS A 119 4.17 -19.02 -1.78
CA LYS A 119 4.89 -17.85 -1.24
C LYS A 119 5.92 -17.24 -2.20
N PRO A 120 6.85 -18.00 -2.82
CA PRO A 120 7.85 -17.41 -3.70
C PRO A 120 7.23 -16.59 -4.85
N ARG A 121 6.18 -17.14 -5.49
CA ARG A 121 5.50 -16.45 -6.59
C ARG A 121 4.81 -15.16 -6.11
N LEU A 122 4.18 -15.21 -4.94
CA LEU A 122 3.46 -14.07 -4.38
C LEU A 122 4.43 -12.98 -3.91
N TYR A 123 5.57 -13.33 -3.32
CA TYR A 123 6.63 -12.38 -2.97
C TYR A 123 7.23 -11.72 -4.22
N SER A 124 7.47 -12.47 -5.30
CA SER A 124 7.89 -11.87 -6.57
C SER A 124 6.86 -10.91 -7.16
N LYS A 125 5.56 -11.10 -6.87
CA LYS A 125 4.52 -10.14 -7.27
C LYS A 125 4.50 -8.91 -6.37
N ALA A 126 4.68 -9.08 -5.06
CA ALA A 126 4.84 -7.95 -4.14
C ALA A 126 6.06 -7.08 -4.52
N GLU A 127 7.18 -7.72 -4.83
CA GLU A 127 8.41 -7.09 -5.31
C GLU A 127 8.16 -6.18 -6.52
N GLN A 128 7.53 -6.70 -7.58
CA GLN A 128 7.20 -5.93 -8.80
C GLN A 128 6.37 -4.66 -8.49
N PHE A 129 5.43 -4.77 -7.55
CA PHE A 129 4.59 -3.66 -7.11
C PHE A 129 5.39 -2.61 -6.34
N PHE A 130 6.29 -3.03 -5.44
CA PHE A 130 7.14 -2.11 -4.70
C PHE A 130 8.26 -1.50 -5.57
N GLU A 131 8.79 -2.22 -6.54
CA GLU A 131 9.69 -1.68 -7.56
C GLU A 131 8.99 -0.59 -8.38
N THR A 132 7.75 -0.85 -8.83
CA THR A 132 6.91 0.16 -9.50
C THR A 132 6.70 1.39 -8.60
N ALA A 133 6.45 1.21 -7.30
CA ALA A 133 6.34 2.33 -6.36
C ALA A 133 7.64 3.14 -6.28
N GLY A 134 8.80 2.46 -6.24
CA GLY A 134 10.12 3.08 -6.26
C GLY A 134 10.45 3.84 -7.55
N GLU A 135 9.96 3.36 -8.70
CA GLU A 135 10.06 4.04 -9.99
C GLU A 135 9.22 5.33 -10.02
N ILE A 136 8.01 5.30 -9.44
CA ILE A 136 7.12 6.47 -9.33
C ILE A 136 7.69 7.49 -8.35
N GLN A 137 8.10 7.03 -7.18
CA GLN A 137 8.67 7.84 -6.11
C GLN A 137 9.77 7.07 -5.41
N LYS A 138 11.01 7.50 -5.63
CA LYS A 138 12.21 6.88 -5.04
C LYS A 138 12.07 6.77 -3.52
N GLY A 139 12.22 5.54 -3.01
CA GLY A 139 12.21 5.25 -1.58
C GLY A 139 10.84 4.93 -0.98
N SER A 140 9.76 5.14 -1.72
CA SER A 140 8.37 5.02 -1.25
C SER A 140 7.99 3.63 -0.70
N ALA A 141 8.63 2.57 -1.20
CA ALA A 141 8.47 1.19 -0.73
C ALA A 141 9.81 0.52 -0.38
N ALA A 142 10.86 1.30 -0.09
CA ALA A 142 12.20 0.76 0.11
C ALA A 142 12.28 -0.19 1.32
N TYR A 143 11.59 0.10 2.42
CA TYR A 143 11.54 -0.83 3.55
C TYR A 143 10.78 -2.12 3.20
N ASN A 144 9.65 -2.02 2.50
CA ASN A 144 8.92 -3.22 2.05
C ASN A 144 9.74 -4.09 1.10
N LEU A 145 10.56 -3.49 0.21
CA LEU A 145 11.53 -4.22 -0.60
C LEU A 145 12.57 -4.92 0.27
N ALA A 146 13.08 -4.28 1.33
CA ALA A 146 13.99 -4.93 2.27
C ALA A 146 13.37 -6.19 2.91
N CYS A 147 12.10 -6.11 3.34
CA CYS A 147 11.37 -7.27 3.88
C CYS A 147 11.27 -8.39 2.84
N ILE A 148 10.93 -8.08 1.58
CA ILE A 148 10.88 -9.07 0.49
C ILE A 148 12.25 -9.71 0.25
N TYR A 149 13.32 -8.93 0.23
CA TYR A 149 14.67 -9.46 0.02
C TYR A 149 15.13 -10.34 1.18
N ALA A 150 14.82 -9.98 2.43
CA ALA A 150 15.08 -10.84 3.59
C ALA A 150 14.32 -12.17 3.53
N LEU A 151 13.03 -12.12 3.14
CA LEU A 151 12.20 -13.33 2.92
C LEU A 151 12.72 -14.22 1.78
N LYS A 152 13.40 -13.63 0.78
CA LYS A 152 14.04 -14.35 -0.33
C LYS A 152 15.47 -14.80 -0.01
N GLY A 153 16.04 -14.38 1.12
CA GLY A 153 17.43 -14.66 1.50
C GLY A 153 18.48 -13.85 0.72
N ASP A 154 18.09 -12.74 0.09
CA ASP A 154 19.02 -11.84 -0.61
C ASP A 154 19.50 -10.73 0.33
N GLU A 155 20.54 -11.04 1.13
CA GLU A 155 21.07 -10.11 2.13
C GLU A 155 21.65 -8.83 1.51
N THR A 156 22.24 -8.92 0.32
CA THR A 156 22.83 -7.74 -0.35
C THR A 156 21.74 -6.78 -0.81
N ALA A 157 20.69 -7.30 -1.46
CA ALA A 157 19.55 -6.47 -1.86
C ALA A 157 18.80 -5.92 -0.64
N CYS A 158 18.67 -6.71 0.45
CA CYS A 158 18.06 -6.27 1.69
C CYS A 158 18.79 -5.07 2.31
N LEU A 159 20.11 -5.16 2.50
CA LEU A 159 20.92 -4.06 3.04
C LEU A 159 20.83 -2.79 2.17
N ASN A 160 20.86 -2.95 0.84
CA ASN A 160 20.72 -1.83 -0.09
C ASN A 160 19.35 -1.15 0.06
N ALA A 161 18.28 -1.93 0.22
CA ALA A 161 16.93 -1.43 0.40
C ALA A 161 16.73 -0.75 1.76
N LEU A 162 17.25 -1.31 2.86
CA LEU A 162 17.27 -0.67 4.18
C LEU A 162 18.03 0.65 4.17
N THR A 163 19.18 0.69 3.48
CA THR A 163 19.96 1.91 3.31
C THR A 163 19.19 2.97 2.52
N LEU A 164 18.50 2.57 1.45
CA LEU A 164 17.64 3.47 0.69
C LEU A 164 16.48 3.99 1.54
N ALA A 165 15.83 3.14 2.33
CA ALA A 165 14.76 3.53 3.24
C ALA A 165 15.24 4.58 4.24
N ARG A 166 16.43 4.36 4.83
CA ARG A 166 17.09 5.34 5.72
C ARG A 166 17.33 6.68 5.01
N GLN A 167 17.89 6.65 3.80
CA GLN A 167 18.24 7.85 3.04
C GLN A 167 17.02 8.66 2.58
N THR A 168 15.89 8.00 2.37
CA THR A 168 14.65 8.60 1.86
C THR A 168 13.63 8.89 2.95
N GLY A 169 13.91 8.52 4.20
CA GLY A 169 13.04 8.77 5.35
C GLY A 169 11.84 7.82 5.45
N SER A 170 11.87 6.67 4.77
CA SER A 170 10.84 5.62 4.84
C SER A 170 11.21 4.47 5.78
N LEU A 171 12.32 4.60 6.51
CA LEU A 171 12.74 3.63 7.52
C LEU A 171 11.88 3.77 8.79
N PRO A 172 11.25 2.67 9.29
CA PRO A 172 10.54 2.68 10.56
C PRO A 172 11.46 2.89 11.76
N ASP A 173 10.87 3.12 12.93
CA ASP A 173 11.63 3.14 14.18
C ASP A 173 12.26 1.77 14.47
N GLU A 174 13.45 1.76 15.07
CA GLU A 174 14.22 0.55 15.38
C GLU A 174 13.40 -0.56 16.07
N PRO A 175 12.55 -0.29 17.09
CA PRO A 175 11.77 -1.34 17.72
C PRO A 175 10.80 -2.05 16.75
N VAL A 176 10.31 -1.33 15.73
CA VAL A 176 9.47 -1.90 14.67
C VAL A 176 10.32 -2.81 13.81
N ILE A 177 11.48 -2.34 13.36
CA ILE A 177 12.41 -3.10 12.53
C ILE A 177 12.82 -4.42 13.21
N LEU A 178 13.19 -4.35 14.49
CA LEU A 178 13.65 -5.52 15.26
C LEU A 178 12.55 -6.54 15.55
N GLN A 179 11.28 -6.14 15.50
CA GLN A 179 10.12 -7.01 15.73
C GLN A 179 9.50 -7.51 14.42
N ASP A 180 9.99 -7.06 13.26
CA ASP A 180 9.46 -7.44 11.96
C ASP A 180 9.80 -8.91 11.64
N SER A 181 8.76 -9.74 11.56
CA SER A 181 8.91 -11.16 11.25
C SER A 181 9.53 -11.42 9.89
N ASP A 182 9.38 -10.49 8.94
CA ASP A 182 9.92 -10.64 7.59
C ASP A 182 11.45 -10.46 7.58
N LEU A 183 12.01 -9.79 8.60
CA LEU A 183 13.44 -9.60 8.80
C LEU A 183 14.05 -10.63 9.77
N ALA A 184 13.26 -11.56 10.31
CA ALA A 184 13.71 -12.50 11.35
C ALA A 184 14.94 -13.34 10.94
N SER A 185 15.14 -13.60 9.65
CA SER A 185 16.29 -14.33 9.13
C SER A 185 17.62 -13.57 9.23
N ILE A 186 17.57 -12.24 9.31
CA ILE A 186 18.76 -11.37 9.22
C ILE A 186 19.12 -10.68 10.54
N ILE A 187 18.23 -10.66 11.54
CA ILE A 187 18.43 -9.87 12.78
C ILE A 187 19.73 -10.23 13.53
N GLU A 188 20.19 -11.47 13.43
CA GLU A 188 21.40 -11.95 14.12
C GLU A 188 22.68 -11.77 13.31
N THR A 189 22.60 -11.35 12.05
CA THR A 189 23.76 -11.16 11.18
C THR A 189 24.59 -9.95 11.63
N ASP A 190 25.91 -10.03 11.46
CA ASP A 190 26.83 -8.96 11.84
C ASP A 190 26.54 -7.67 11.09
N TRP A 191 26.19 -7.77 9.80
CA TRP A 191 25.91 -6.60 8.97
C TRP A 191 24.62 -5.88 9.41
N PHE A 192 23.59 -6.62 9.85
CA PHE A 192 22.34 -6.00 10.30
C PHE A 192 22.51 -5.34 11.67
N LYS A 193 23.23 -5.99 12.59
CA LYS A 193 23.64 -5.40 13.87
C LYS A 193 24.44 -4.11 13.66
N GLN A 194 25.35 -4.10 12.68
CA GLN A 194 26.09 -2.91 12.31
C GLN A 194 25.16 -1.82 11.74
N PHE A 195 24.22 -2.18 10.84
CA PHE A 195 23.25 -1.23 10.29
C PHE A 195 22.44 -0.54 11.40
N ILE A 196 21.96 -1.27 12.40
CA ILE A 196 21.23 -0.71 13.54
C ILE A 196 22.12 0.20 14.39
N ALA A 197 23.36 -0.22 14.70
CA ALA A 197 24.31 0.62 15.44
C ALA A 197 24.61 1.95 14.71
N ASP A 198 24.66 1.93 13.37
CA ASP A 198 24.86 3.12 12.54
C ASP A 198 23.66 4.09 12.59
N LEU A 199 22.46 3.64 12.94
CA LEU A 199 21.29 4.51 13.15
C LEU A 199 21.46 5.41 14.39
N HIS A 200 22.16 4.93 15.43
CA HIS A 200 22.38 5.70 16.68
C HIS A 200 23.49 6.73 16.57
N THR A 201 24.46 6.49 15.69
CA THR A 201 25.68 7.29 15.61
C THR A 201 25.62 8.39 14.56
N GLN A 202 24.70 8.29 13.60
CA GLN A 202 24.53 9.27 12.53
C GLN A 202 23.07 9.67 12.42
N PRO A 203 22.70 10.92 12.80
CA PRO A 203 21.34 11.39 12.60
C PRO A 203 20.99 11.29 11.12
N ALA A 204 19.78 10.82 10.81
CA ALA A 204 19.27 10.78 9.45
C ALA A 204 19.55 12.13 8.79
N VAL A 205 20.14 12.12 7.59
CA VAL A 205 20.41 13.35 6.82
C VAL A 205 19.09 14.11 6.79
N ALA A 206 19.05 15.27 7.45
CA ALA A 206 17.85 16.06 7.58
C ALA A 206 17.23 16.20 6.18
N ALA A 207 15.94 15.86 6.06
CA ALA A 207 15.18 16.04 4.83
C ALA A 207 15.15 17.54 4.47
N SER A 208 16.21 18.02 3.82
CA SER A 208 16.36 19.39 3.36
C SER A 208 16.41 19.40 1.85
N THR A 209 15.25 19.12 1.25
CA THR A 209 14.86 19.73 -0.01
C THR A 209 13.37 19.97 0.08
N LYS A 210 13.01 21.25 0.26
CA LYS A 210 11.73 21.75 -0.24
C LYS A 210 11.74 21.41 -1.73
N THR A 211 11.09 20.32 -2.11
CA THR A 211 10.77 20.08 -3.51
C THR A 211 9.85 21.23 -3.91
N GLU A 212 10.35 22.12 -4.76
CA GLU A 212 9.46 22.99 -5.52
C GLU A 212 8.44 22.07 -6.18
N ALA A 213 7.17 22.24 -5.78
CA ALA A 213 6.06 21.51 -6.34
C ALA A 213 6.02 21.83 -7.85
N VAL A 214 6.59 20.94 -8.66
CA VAL A 214 6.20 20.84 -10.05
C VAL A 214 4.74 20.44 -10.00
N ASP A 215 3.89 21.32 -10.49
CA ASP A 215 2.44 21.19 -10.57
C ASP A 215 2.10 19.98 -11.47
N ILE A 216 2.17 18.79 -10.90
CA ILE A 216 1.62 17.58 -11.51
C ILE A 216 0.19 17.51 -10.98
N ASP A 217 -0.77 17.74 -11.88
CA ASP A 217 -2.20 17.90 -11.66
C ASP A 217 -2.80 16.82 -10.73
N TYR A 218 -2.67 17.07 -9.42
CA TYR A 218 -3.16 16.25 -8.34
C TYR A 218 -4.50 16.85 -7.91
N GLU A 219 -5.57 16.35 -8.54
CA GLU A 219 -6.98 16.65 -8.24
C GLU A 219 -7.55 18.02 -8.67
N PRO A 220 -8.82 18.05 -9.12
CA PRO A 220 -9.64 19.23 -8.99
C PRO A 220 -9.94 19.49 -7.51
N LYS A 221 -9.22 20.47 -6.93
CA LYS A 221 -9.39 21.06 -5.57
C LYS A 221 -10.69 20.68 -4.86
N MET A 222 -10.69 19.54 -4.18
CA MET A 222 -11.62 19.28 -3.09
C MET A 222 -10.94 19.69 -1.78
N LYS A 223 -11.61 20.50 -0.97
CA LYS A 223 -11.18 20.79 0.40
C LYS A 223 -11.40 19.55 1.28
N LEU A 224 -10.61 18.51 1.07
CA LEU A 224 -10.39 17.47 2.06
C LEU A 224 -9.29 17.97 2.99
N LYS A 225 -9.53 17.92 4.30
CA LYS A 225 -8.51 18.30 5.29
C LYS A 225 -7.31 17.37 5.08
N LYS A 226 -6.12 17.95 4.85
CA LYS A 226 -4.84 17.26 5.04
C LYS A 226 -4.76 16.81 6.50
N SER A 227 -5.13 15.57 6.77
CA SER A 227 -4.79 14.90 8.02
C SER A 227 -5.11 13.42 7.86
N GLU A 228 -4.13 12.67 7.36
CA GLU A 228 -3.91 11.26 7.67
C GLU A 228 -2.53 10.98 7.04
N ASP A 229 -1.47 11.33 7.78
CA ASP A 229 -0.15 10.74 7.54
C ASP A 229 -0.35 9.23 7.73
N PHE A 230 -0.25 8.48 6.64
CA PHE A 230 -0.35 7.02 6.66
C PHE A 230 0.93 6.46 7.27
N ASP A 231 0.92 6.31 8.60
CA ASP A 231 1.93 5.55 9.31
C ASP A 231 1.62 4.05 9.18
N TYR A 232 2.23 3.44 8.15
CA TYR A 232 2.14 2.00 7.86
C TYR A 232 2.59 1.08 9.01
N TYR A 233 3.14 1.62 10.11
CA TYR A 233 3.74 0.87 11.21
C TYR A 233 3.12 1.16 12.58
N SER A 234 2.03 1.92 12.63
CA SER A 234 1.28 2.13 13.87
C SER A 234 0.36 0.93 14.18
N LYS A 235 0.61 0.32 15.36
CA LYS A 235 -0.03 -0.91 15.88
C LYS A 235 -1.55 -0.84 16.00
#